data_AF-A0A564Z684-F1
#
_entry.id   AF-A0A564Z684-F1
#
_cell.length_a   1.000
_cell.length_b   1.000
_cell.length_c   1.000
_cell.angle_alpha   90.00
_cell.angle_beta   90.00
_cell.angle_gamma   90.00
#
_symmetry.space_group_name_H-M   'P 1'
#
loop_
_entity.id
_entity.type
_entity.pdbx_description
1 polymer ?
#
loop_
_entity_poly.entity_id
_entity_poly.type
_entity_poly.pdbx_seq_one_letter_code
_entity_poly.pdbx_strand_id
1 'polypeptide(L)'
;MSSAHFLLRKVIFAITGPDLFHYPTGFRTPAEPYSPEIIEKILSYGIKVSSVLIGVVKLTALFWLPFTLPSLFRPSSLYSYAKFGIYFYTVYFALFIIRGFVRLTNPIYKRFVITYLNAEDNLDQNLIDALTMYGFRYPWPSQFDVRDLEPNLRFERKPIPSRCKGSTLLSPILWFLANSIGIRMVYPGCLDIFNSISMEPRMKSLEVMRNRCNIKRVGLVTREGLFVESFYADRRRDDTEKGNTLVICCEGNAGFSEIGIVSVPLNEGYSVLAWNHPGFGSSMGMPFPEQEKNAIEAVVLFALHHLHFEPEDIRLFGWSIGGFTATWAAMHLPRVGGLILDATFDTLDELSRRAVPIFGEKIPVSMVQRYFDLNNAEMITRYPGPIRIIRRSNDELISTDPDNPSNSNRGNFLALGLLRYRFPHLFNPDTEPLLWSYLTMSRSQQKSYREHNGIVGETMLPILQREFRKEMLNFACDDDDDYGGVSLEVRRSVPFPSHLGEKDISDAMKRSLLIYLASKYFVEAQGSHCSPLEERCFQDPWSESLVLSRSQTVSLALEEKEDISSDREEGNGWEKVA
;
A
#
# COMPACT_ATOMS: atom_id res chain seq x y z
N MET A 1 21.59 35.54 10.51
CA MET A 1 21.70 34.71 11.74
C MET A 1 23.13 34.77 12.27
N SER A 2 23.33 34.89 13.59
CA SER A 2 24.68 34.90 14.20
C SER A 2 25.42 33.58 13.91
N SER A 3 26.73 33.67 13.58
CA SER A 3 27.62 32.50 13.38
C SER A 3 27.57 31.51 14.57
N ALA A 4 27.40 32.03 15.79
CA ALA A 4 27.30 31.20 16.99
C ALA A 4 25.99 30.38 17.05
N HIS A 5 24.87 30.94 16.57
CA HIS A 5 23.59 30.23 16.54
C HIS A 5 23.61 29.04 15.57
N PHE A 6 24.23 29.23 14.40
CA PHE A 6 24.39 28.16 13.43
C PHE A 6 25.33 27.06 13.94
N LEU A 7 26.42 27.42 14.63
CA LEU A 7 27.31 26.46 15.26
C LEU A 7 26.60 25.63 16.34
N LEU A 8 25.78 26.27 17.17
CA LEU A 8 24.99 25.58 18.20
C LEU A 8 23.99 24.60 17.58
N ARG A 9 23.27 24.99 16.53
CA ARG A 9 22.35 24.08 15.80
C ARG A 9 23.07 22.88 15.22
N LYS A 10 24.27 23.05 14.65
CA LYS A 10 25.08 21.91 14.16
C LYS A 10 25.43 20.92 15.26
N VAL A 11 25.84 21.42 16.43
CA VAL A 11 26.19 20.56 17.56
C VAL A 11 24.94 19.81 18.05
N ILE A 12 23.83 20.51 18.26
CA ILE A 12 22.57 19.88 18.69
C ILE A 12 22.13 18.82 17.66
N PHE A 13 22.15 19.15 16.37
CA PHE A 13 21.78 18.22 15.31
C PHE A 13 22.72 17.01 15.27
N ALA A 14 24.04 17.16 15.44
CA ALA A 14 24.93 16.01 15.45
C ALA A 14 24.71 15.07 16.65
N ILE A 15 24.26 15.62 17.79
CA ILE A 15 23.94 14.86 19.00
C ILE A 15 22.68 14.01 18.77
N THR A 16 21.58 14.64 18.33
CA THR A 16 20.26 14.00 18.22
C THR A 16 19.92 13.47 16.82
N GLY A 17 20.70 13.84 15.82
CA GLY A 17 20.44 13.56 14.42
C GLY A 17 20.70 12.10 14.04
N PRO A 18 20.28 11.72 12.82
CA PRO A 18 20.26 10.34 12.40
C PRO A 18 21.66 9.77 12.20
N ASP A 19 21.71 8.44 12.18
CA ASP A 19 22.84 7.70 11.65
C ASP A 19 22.87 7.89 10.13
N LEU A 20 24.08 8.07 9.59
CA LEU A 20 24.31 8.12 8.14
C LEU A 20 24.75 6.73 7.68
N PHE A 21 24.18 6.26 6.57
CA PHE A 21 24.45 4.92 6.04
C PHE A 21 25.21 4.96 4.73
N HIS A 22 24.83 5.87 3.83
CA HIS A 22 25.48 6.06 2.54
C HIS A 22 25.59 7.55 2.22
N TYR A 23 26.61 7.93 1.45
CA TYR A 23 26.79 9.29 0.99
C TYR A 23 27.08 9.34 -0.52
N PRO A 24 26.65 10.42 -1.21
CA PRO A 24 26.95 10.59 -2.62
C PRO A 24 28.43 10.99 -2.81
N THR A 25 29.09 10.32 -3.75
CA THR A 25 30.42 10.72 -4.25
C THR A 25 30.32 11.65 -5.47
N GLY A 26 29.13 11.79 -6.05
CA GLY A 26 28.82 12.55 -7.26
C GLY A 26 27.37 12.30 -7.70
N PHE A 27 26.92 12.96 -8.78
CA PHE A 27 25.51 12.91 -9.22
C PHE A 27 25.12 11.59 -9.92
N ARG A 28 26.11 10.86 -10.45
CA ARG A 28 25.95 9.59 -11.18
C ARG A 28 26.91 8.49 -10.70
N THR A 29 27.72 8.78 -9.69
CA THR A 29 28.63 7.79 -9.12
C THR A 29 27.92 7.03 -8.01
N PRO A 30 28.24 5.74 -7.82
CA PRO A 30 27.58 4.97 -6.80
C PRO A 30 27.73 5.58 -5.41
N ALA A 31 26.70 5.44 -4.58
CA ALA A 31 26.78 5.89 -3.20
C ALA A 31 27.78 5.00 -2.45
N GLU A 32 28.65 5.62 -1.65
CA GLU A 32 29.60 4.88 -0.83
C GLU A 32 29.04 4.68 0.58
N PRO A 33 29.29 3.52 1.22
CA PRO A 33 28.87 3.29 2.58
C PRO A 33 29.60 4.24 3.53
N TYR A 34 28.85 4.87 4.43
CA TYR A 34 29.42 5.67 5.50
C TYR A 34 30.12 4.74 6.49
N SER A 35 31.43 4.93 6.67
CA SER A 35 32.23 4.21 7.65
C SER A 35 32.43 5.08 8.90
N PRO A 36 31.63 4.87 9.97
CA PRO A 36 31.82 5.61 11.21
C PRO A 36 33.16 5.24 11.86
N GLU A 37 33.78 6.21 12.54
CA GLU A 37 34.99 5.97 13.32
C GLU A 37 34.72 4.94 14.43
N ILE A 38 35.76 4.26 14.92
CA ILE A 38 35.64 3.22 15.96
C ILE A 38 34.94 3.78 17.20
N ILE A 39 35.26 5.01 17.60
CA ILE A 39 34.67 5.67 18.75
C ILE A 39 33.16 5.92 18.52
N GLU A 40 32.77 6.39 17.32
CA GLU A 40 31.36 6.58 16.97
C GLU A 40 30.59 5.24 17.04
N LYS A 41 31.18 4.15 16.54
CA LYS A 41 30.58 2.80 16.59
C LYS A 41 30.31 2.34 18.02
N ILE A 42 31.30 2.48 18.90
CA ILE A 42 31.18 2.09 20.32
C ILE A 42 30.10 2.91 21.03
N LEU A 43 30.09 4.23 20.83
CA LEU A 43 29.09 5.11 21.43
C LEU A 43 27.68 4.81 20.92
N SER A 44 27.53 4.60 19.61
CA SER A 44 26.26 4.25 18.98
C SER A 44 25.72 2.90 19.47
N TYR A 45 26.61 1.91 19.65
CA TYR A 45 26.25 0.63 20.25
C TYR A 45 25.75 0.81 21.70
N GLY A 46 26.45 1.60 22.52
CA GLY A 46 26.03 1.92 23.88
C GLY A 46 24.64 2.57 23.92
N ILE A 47 24.39 3.57 23.08
CA ILE A 47 23.08 4.23 22.95
C ILE A 47 21.99 3.23 22.55
N LYS A 48 22.27 2.34 21.58
CA LYS A 48 21.31 1.34 21.11
C LYS A 48 20.95 0.35 22.21
N VAL A 49 21.94 -0.15 22.95
CA VAL A 49 21.71 -1.04 24.11
C VAL A 49 20.86 -0.34 25.18
N SER A 50 21.21 0.90 25.55
CA SER A 50 20.43 1.69 26.51
C SER A 50 19.00 1.94 26.03
N SER A 51 18.80 2.22 24.74
CA SER A 51 17.47 2.42 24.14
C SER A 51 16.61 1.16 24.21
N VAL A 52 17.20 0.00 23.90
CA VAL A 52 16.53 -1.31 24.01
C VAL A 52 16.14 -1.59 25.46
N LEU A 53 17.03 -1.33 26.42
CA LEU A 53 16.73 -1.49 27.85
C LEU A 53 15.55 -0.60 28.29
N ILE A 54 15.54 0.67 27.90
CA ILE A 54 14.41 1.58 28.16
C ILE A 54 13.13 1.03 27.55
N GLY A 55 13.19 0.53 26.30
CA GLY A 55 12.05 -0.07 25.60
C GLY A 55 11.47 -1.28 26.33
N VAL A 56 12.32 -2.21 26.78
CA VAL A 56 11.92 -3.40 27.56
C VAL A 56 11.27 -2.98 28.88
N VAL A 57 11.85 -2.01 29.59
CA VAL A 57 11.28 -1.48 30.83
C VAL A 57 9.91 -0.87 30.57
N LYS A 58 9.75 -0.04 29.54
CA LYS A 58 8.45 0.56 29.17
C LYS A 58 7.40 -0.49 28.84
N LEU A 59 7.76 -1.51 28.06
CA LEU A 59 6.85 -2.57 27.64
C LEU A 59 6.41 -3.44 28.82
N THR A 60 7.31 -3.70 29.77
CA THR A 60 7.05 -4.60 30.90
C THR A 60 6.66 -3.87 32.18
N ALA A 61 6.63 -2.53 32.20
CA ALA A 61 6.39 -1.72 33.40
C ALA A 61 5.12 -2.12 34.15
N LEU A 62 4.03 -2.41 33.44
CA LEU A 62 2.76 -2.84 34.05
C LEU A 62 2.81 -4.26 34.64
N PHE A 63 3.65 -5.14 34.08
CA PHE A 63 3.89 -6.48 34.63
C PHE A 63 4.68 -6.41 35.94
N TRP A 64 5.67 -5.50 36.01
CA TRP A 64 6.46 -5.27 37.21
C TRP A 64 5.74 -4.41 38.26
N LEU A 65 4.75 -3.61 37.83
CA LEU A 65 4.06 -2.62 38.67
C LEU A 65 3.53 -3.21 39.98
N PRO A 66 2.83 -4.38 40.01
CA PRO A 66 2.33 -4.95 41.26
C PRO A 66 3.46 -5.33 42.25
N PHE A 67 4.63 -5.68 41.74
CA PHE A 67 5.80 -6.05 42.53
C PHE A 67 6.58 -4.82 43.00
N THR A 68 6.60 -3.74 42.21
CA THR A 68 7.34 -2.51 42.51
C THR A 68 6.50 -1.45 43.22
N LEU A 69 5.16 -1.45 43.09
CA LEU A 69 4.29 -0.45 43.73
C LEU A 69 4.47 -0.41 45.25
N PRO A 70 4.47 -1.55 45.97
CA PRO A 70 4.64 -1.55 47.42
C PRO A 70 6.01 -1.02 47.84
N SER A 71 7.05 -1.20 47.01
CA SER A 71 8.39 -0.68 47.30
C SER A 71 8.51 0.81 47.00
N LEU A 72 7.77 1.36 46.04
CA LEU A 72 7.77 2.80 45.71
C LEU A 72 7.24 3.68 46.85
N PHE A 73 6.36 3.16 47.71
CA PHE A 73 5.88 3.87 48.90
C PHE A 73 6.90 3.91 50.05
N ARG A 74 8.05 3.23 49.94
CA ARG A 74 9.15 3.33 50.90
C ARG A 74 10.15 4.41 50.45
N PRO A 75 10.42 5.46 51.25
CA PRO A 75 11.33 6.54 50.86
C PRO A 75 12.73 6.09 50.45
N SER A 76 13.28 5.06 51.10
CA SER A 76 14.62 4.51 50.80
C SER A 76 14.71 3.82 49.44
N SER A 77 13.69 3.05 49.07
CA SER A 77 13.58 2.41 47.77
C SER A 77 13.35 3.44 46.67
N LEU A 78 12.46 4.42 46.90
CA LEU A 78 12.21 5.51 45.95
C LEU A 78 13.48 6.30 45.65
N TYR A 79 14.25 6.66 46.70
CA TYR A 79 15.54 7.34 46.54
C TYR A 79 16.53 6.49 45.73
N SER A 80 16.58 5.18 45.97
CA SER A 80 17.48 4.27 45.24
C SER A 80 17.12 4.16 43.76
N TYR A 81 15.83 4.02 43.43
CA TYR A 81 15.37 3.98 42.04
C TYR A 81 15.60 5.33 41.33
N ALA A 82 15.32 6.45 42.01
CA ALA A 82 15.59 7.78 41.47
C ALA A 82 17.08 7.99 41.19
N LYS A 83 17.96 7.61 42.13
CA LYS A 83 19.42 7.70 41.95
C LYS A 83 19.91 6.84 40.78
N PHE A 84 19.44 5.61 40.67
CA PHE A 84 19.77 4.72 39.55
C PHE A 84 19.29 5.31 38.22
N GLY A 85 18.04 5.78 38.16
CA GLY A 85 17.48 6.44 36.99
C GLY A 85 18.31 7.65 36.56
N ILE A 86 18.64 8.56 37.50
CA ILE A 86 19.46 9.74 37.24
C ILE A 86 20.84 9.34 36.70
N TYR A 87 21.53 8.39 37.34
CA TYR A 87 22.84 7.93 36.87
C TYR A 87 22.75 7.35 35.45
N PHE A 88 21.78 6.46 35.23
CA PHE A 88 21.57 5.83 33.93
C PHE A 88 21.29 6.86 32.83
N TYR A 89 20.36 7.79 33.05
CA TYR A 89 20.05 8.84 32.09
C TYR A 89 21.22 9.79 31.90
N THR A 90 22.00 10.10 32.95
CA THR A 90 23.19 10.97 32.82
C THR A 90 24.25 10.34 31.91
N VAL A 91 24.56 9.05 32.12
CA VAL A 91 25.47 8.31 31.25
C VAL A 91 24.91 8.24 29.82
N TYR A 92 23.61 7.94 29.69
CA TYR A 92 22.94 7.89 28.39
C TYR A 92 23.00 9.21 27.62
N PHE A 93 22.72 10.35 28.27
CA PHE A 93 22.87 11.68 27.67
C PHE A 93 24.32 12.01 27.34
N ALA A 94 25.28 11.64 28.20
CA ALA A 94 26.70 11.84 27.92
C ALA A 94 27.14 11.08 26.66
N LEU A 95 26.66 9.85 26.45
CA LEU A 95 26.95 9.08 25.23
C LEU A 95 26.48 9.82 23.97
N PHE A 96 25.28 10.41 23.98
CA PHE A 96 24.79 11.22 22.85
C PHE A 96 25.65 12.45 22.59
N ILE A 97 26.00 13.19 23.64
CA ILE A 97 26.81 14.41 23.53
C ILE A 97 28.17 14.08 22.93
N ILE A 98 28.86 13.08 23.49
CA ILE A 98 30.19 12.67 23.01
C ILE A 98 30.10 12.16 21.57
N ARG A 99 29.08 11.34 21.24
CA ARG A 99 28.86 10.85 19.87
C ARG A 99 28.68 12.01 18.89
N GLY A 100 27.90 13.03 19.25
CA GLY A 100 27.68 14.20 18.41
C GLY A 100 28.96 14.97 18.09
N PHE A 101 29.85 15.13 19.07
CA PHE A 101 31.16 15.75 18.81
C PHE A 101 32.04 14.90 17.89
N VAL A 102 32.11 13.58 18.12
CA VAL A 102 32.87 12.64 17.26
C VAL A 102 32.32 12.64 15.82
N ARG A 103 30.99 12.72 15.64
CA ARG A 103 30.39 12.86 14.31
C ARG A 103 30.83 14.11 13.57
N LEU A 104 30.99 15.22 14.27
CA LEU A 104 31.41 16.48 13.66
C LEU A 104 32.91 16.52 13.30
N THR A 105 33.73 15.59 13.81
CA THR A 105 35.11 15.43 13.34
C THR A 105 35.17 14.72 11.99
N ASN A 106 34.18 13.87 11.68
CA ASN A 106 34.07 13.22 10.38
C ASN A 106 33.61 14.24 9.30
N PRO A 107 34.40 14.47 8.23
CA PRO A 107 34.08 15.49 7.22
C PRO A 107 32.81 15.16 6.42
N ILE A 108 32.50 13.88 6.21
CA ILE A 108 31.32 13.44 5.45
C ILE A 108 30.06 13.75 6.26
N TYR A 109 30.02 13.36 7.53
CA TYR A 109 28.88 13.63 8.39
C TYR A 109 28.70 15.13 8.61
N LYS A 110 29.79 15.88 8.82
CA LYS A 110 29.75 17.34 8.89
C LYS A 110 29.12 17.98 7.65
N ARG A 111 29.44 17.49 6.44
CA ARG A 111 28.84 17.95 5.18
C ARG A 111 27.35 17.63 5.11
N PHE A 112 26.95 16.43 5.55
CA PHE A 112 25.55 16.04 5.67
C PHE A 112 24.78 17.00 6.59
N VAL A 113 25.28 17.28 7.80
CA VAL A 113 24.65 18.22 8.74
C VAL A 113 24.48 19.62 8.14
N ILE A 114 25.52 20.13 7.45
CA ILE A 114 25.43 21.43 6.78
C ILE A 114 24.36 21.42 5.70
N THR A 115 24.33 20.37 4.86
CA THR A 115 23.35 20.23 3.77
C THR A 115 21.93 20.17 4.34
N TYR A 116 21.73 19.39 5.41
CA TYR A 116 20.44 19.26 6.09
C TYR A 116 19.96 20.61 6.65
N LEU A 117 20.78 21.29 7.45
CA LEU A 117 20.39 22.56 8.07
C LEU A 117 20.15 23.66 7.03
N ASN A 118 20.91 23.66 5.93
CA ASN A 118 20.67 24.58 4.83
C ASN A 118 19.34 24.31 4.13
N ALA A 119 18.96 23.05 3.95
CA ALA A 119 17.67 22.67 3.37
C ALA A 119 16.49 23.00 4.30
N GLU A 120 16.72 22.95 5.62
CA GLU A 120 15.72 23.36 6.63
C GLU A 120 15.53 24.88 6.65
N ASP A 121 16.62 25.64 6.50
CA ASP A 121 16.57 27.09 6.49
C ASP A 121 16.06 27.66 5.15
N ASN A 122 16.30 26.95 4.04
CA ASN A 122 15.86 27.34 2.70
C ASN A 122 15.28 26.12 1.98
N LEU A 123 13.97 26.10 1.78
CA LEU A 123 13.28 25.05 1.02
C LEU A 123 13.56 25.20 -0.49
N ASP A 124 14.77 24.82 -0.91
CA ASP A 124 15.19 24.74 -2.31
C ASP A 124 15.23 23.28 -2.76
N GLN A 125 14.60 22.98 -3.89
CA GLN A 125 14.56 21.64 -4.47
C GLN A 125 15.96 21.09 -4.73
N ASN A 126 16.93 21.92 -5.11
CA ASN A 126 18.31 21.44 -5.33
C ASN A 126 18.98 20.98 -4.03
N LEU A 127 18.72 21.68 -2.92
CA LEU A 127 19.22 21.30 -1.60
C LEU A 127 18.57 20.00 -1.11
N ILE A 128 17.27 19.84 -1.37
CA ILE A 128 16.54 18.62 -1.00
C ILE A 128 16.97 17.44 -1.87
N ASP A 129 17.16 17.62 -3.18
CA ASP A 129 17.71 16.60 -4.07
C ASP A 129 19.13 16.21 -3.60
N ALA A 130 19.95 17.18 -3.22
CA ALA A 130 21.28 16.93 -2.64
C ALA A 130 21.22 16.18 -1.30
N LEU A 131 20.28 16.54 -0.43
CA LEU A 131 20.08 15.90 0.86
C LEU A 131 19.60 14.46 0.70
N THR A 132 18.62 14.21 -0.16
CA THR A 132 18.00 12.89 -0.37
C THR A 132 18.87 11.91 -1.15
N MET A 133 20.01 12.38 -1.69
CA MET A 133 21.09 11.51 -2.14
C MET A 133 21.80 10.78 -0.98
N TYR A 134 21.79 11.34 0.23
CA TYR A 134 22.30 10.66 1.41
C TYR A 134 21.33 9.56 1.87
N GLY A 135 21.87 8.43 2.29
CA GLY A 135 21.11 7.36 2.91
C GLY A 135 21.01 7.56 4.42
N PHE A 136 19.87 8.04 4.90
CA PHE A 136 19.60 8.30 6.32
C PHE A 136 18.14 8.04 6.66
N ARG A 137 17.84 7.77 7.94
CA ARG A 137 16.49 7.58 8.47
C ARG A 137 16.13 8.72 9.41
N TYR A 138 15.46 9.75 8.89
CA TYR A 138 15.00 10.92 9.64
C TYR A 138 14.02 11.70 8.77
N PRO A 139 13.01 12.37 9.35
CA PRO A 139 12.24 13.36 8.61
C PRO A 139 13.15 14.45 8.04
N TRP A 140 12.74 15.12 6.97
CA TRP A 140 13.42 16.31 6.44
C TRP A 140 12.37 17.34 6.01
N PRO A 141 12.76 18.57 5.62
CA PRO A 141 11.79 19.56 5.16
C PRO A 141 10.95 19.01 4.00
N SER A 142 9.63 18.92 4.21
CA SER A 142 8.71 18.30 3.26
C SER A 142 8.51 19.19 2.03
N GLN A 143 8.41 18.55 0.87
CA GLN A 143 8.09 19.23 -0.39
C GLN A 143 6.58 19.47 -0.57
N PHE A 144 5.76 18.85 0.27
CA PHE A 144 4.31 18.99 0.23
C PHE A 144 3.69 18.82 1.61
N ASP A 145 2.80 19.71 1.99
CA ASP A 145 2.06 19.67 3.24
C ASP A 145 0.56 19.80 2.96
N VAL A 146 -0.22 18.78 3.35
CA VAL A 146 -1.68 18.78 3.17
C VAL A 146 -2.33 19.93 3.93
N ARG A 147 -1.71 20.42 5.01
CA ARG A 147 -2.23 21.51 5.83
C ARG A 147 -2.18 22.87 5.13
N ASP A 148 -1.35 23.00 4.09
CA ASP A 148 -1.23 24.21 3.28
C ASP A 148 -2.30 24.27 2.17
N LEU A 149 -2.97 23.16 1.87
CA LEU A 149 -4.07 23.13 0.90
C LEU A 149 -5.35 23.75 1.48
N GLU A 150 -6.13 24.42 0.62
CA GLU A 150 -7.48 24.84 0.97
C GLU A 150 -8.34 23.65 1.43
N PRO A 151 -9.22 23.80 2.45
CA PRO A 151 -9.99 22.69 3.00
C PRO A 151 -10.86 21.93 1.99
N ASN A 152 -11.33 22.60 0.94
CA ASN A 152 -12.16 22.01 -0.13
C ASN A 152 -11.36 21.12 -1.10
N LEU A 153 -10.03 21.24 -1.14
CA LEU A 153 -9.17 20.39 -1.95
C LEU A 153 -8.80 19.09 -1.22
N ARG A 154 -9.03 19.02 0.09
CA ARG A 154 -8.76 17.83 0.91
C ARG A 154 -9.92 16.85 0.79
N PHE A 155 -9.66 15.57 1.09
CA PHE A 155 -10.72 14.57 1.04
C PHE A 155 -11.71 14.76 2.20
N GLU A 156 -12.99 14.91 1.83
CA GLU A 156 -14.11 14.80 2.76
C GLU A 156 -14.21 13.35 3.26
N ARG A 157 -14.18 13.15 4.58
CA ARG A 157 -14.16 11.82 5.20
C ARG A 157 -15.53 11.17 5.05
N LYS A 158 -15.63 10.17 4.17
CA LYS A 158 -16.84 9.31 4.08
C LYS A 158 -16.83 8.30 5.23
N PRO A 159 -17.82 8.32 6.14
CA PRO A 159 -17.85 7.39 7.27
C PRO A 159 -18.09 5.96 6.77
N ILE A 160 -17.37 5.03 7.39
CA ILE A 160 -17.55 3.58 7.21
C ILE A 160 -18.24 3.07 8.48
N PRO A 161 -19.37 2.35 8.39
CA PRO A 161 -20.04 1.79 9.55
C PRO A 161 -19.09 0.93 10.39
N SER A 162 -18.98 1.23 11.68
CA SER A 162 -18.16 0.43 12.59
C SER A 162 -18.77 -0.95 12.75
N ARG A 163 -17.95 -1.99 12.59
CA ARG A 163 -18.36 -3.38 12.81
C ARG A 163 -18.28 -3.81 14.27
N CYS A 164 -17.73 -2.97 15.15
CA CYS A 164 -17.52 -3.28 16.56
C CYS A 164 -18.85 -3.30 17.34
N LYS A 165 -19.40 -4.49 17.58
CA LYS A 165 -20.58 -4.73 18.44
C LYS A 165 -20.20 -5.19 19.87
N GLY A 166 -18.91 -5.20 20.21
CA GLY A 166 -18.39 -5.82 21.44
C GLY A 166 -18.61 -5.03 22.74
N SER A 167 -18.60 -5.74 23.87
CA SER A 167 -18.73 -5.18 25.23
C SER A 167 -17.63 -4.15 25.53
N THR A 168 -18.01 -3.02 26.11
CA THR A 168 -17.10 -1.93 26.52
C THR A 168 -16.20 -2.31 27.70
N LEU A 169 -16.49 -3.40 28.43
CA LEU A 169 -15.77 -3.80 29.64
C LEU A 169 -14.29 -4.18 29.37
N LEU A 170 -13.98 -4.81 28.23
CA LEU A 170 -12.61 -5.20 27.86
C LEU A 170 -11.83 -4.09 27.13
N SER A 171 -12.45 -2.92 26.89
CA SER A 171 -11.85 -1.86 26.07
C SER A 171 -10.47 -1.41 26.53
N PRO A 172 -10.19 -1.22 27.84
CA PRO A 172 -8.86 -0.80 28.29
C PRO A 172 -7.78 -1.86 27.99
N ILE A 173 -8.10 -3.14 28.15
CA ILE A 173 -7.19 -4.25 27.86
C ILE A 173 -6.94 -4.32 26.35
N LEU A 174 -7.99 -4.27 25.55
CA LEU A 174 -7.87 -4.29 24.09
C LEU A 174 -7.12 -3.07 23.56
N TRP A 175 -7.33 -1.89 24.16
CA TRP A 175 -6.58 -0.67 23.84
C TRP A 175 -5.09 -0.86 24.12
N PHE A 176 -4.75 -1.40 25.30
CA PHE A 176 -3.36 -1.67 25.65
C PHE A 176 -2.73 -2.69 24.70
N LEU A 177 -3.41 -3.80 24.42
CA LEU A 177 -2.93 -4.81 23.48
C LEU A 177 -2.72 -4.20 22.08
N ALA A 178 -3.67 -3.41 21.57
CA ALA A 178 -3.56 -2.75 20.28
C ALA A 178 -2.35 -1.80 20.21
N ASN A 179 -2.13 -0.98 21.24
CA ASN A 179 -1.04 0.01 21.29
C ASN A 179 0.35 -0.58 21.64
N SER A 180 0.39 -1.80 22.17
CA SER A 180 1.63 -2.50 22.48
C SER A 180 1.97 -3.54 21.40
N ILE A 181 1.41 -4.74 21.50
CA ILE A 181 1.78 -5.89 20.67
C ILE A 181 0.99 -5.89 19.35
N GLY A 182 -0.30 -5.54 19.39
CA GLY A 182 -1.23 -5.62 18.27
C GLY A 182 -0.76 -4.87 17.04
N ILE A 183 -0.45 -3.58 17.15
CA ILE A 183 0.04 -2.77 16.04
C ILE A 183 1.32 -3.34 15.41
N ARG A 184 2.22 -3.89 16.23
CA ARG A 184 3.50 -4.48 15.80
C ARG A 184 3.34 -5.86 15.15
N MET A 185 2.23 -6.55 15.42
CA MET A 185 1.88 -7.80 14.76
C MET A 185 1.14 -7.56 13.44
N VAL A 186 0.25 -6.57 13.42
CA VAL A 186 -0.46 -6.18 12.19
C VAL A 186 0.53 -5.60 11.19
N TYR A 187 1.47 -4.76 11.63
CA TYR A 187 2.53 -4.14 10.82
C TYR A 187 3.93 -4.37 11.41
N PRO A 188 4.52 -5.57 11.24
CA PRO A 188 5.86 -5.87 11.73
C PRO A 188 6.95 -4.96 11.15
N GLY A 189 6.74 -4.39 9.96
CA GLY A 189 7.69 -3.46 9.36
C GLY A 189 7.91 -2.17 10.16
N CYS A 190 6.99 -1.78 11.07
CA CYS A 190 7.17 -0.61 11.93
C CYS A 190 8.15 -0.84 13.10
N LEU A 191 8.61 -2.08 13.31
CA LEU A 191 9.60 -2.41 14.33
C LEU A 191 10.98 -1.89 13.91
N ASP A 192 11.72 -1.33 14.87
CA ASP A 192 13.06 -0.80 14.61
C ASP A 192 14.03 -1.85 14.06
N ILE A 193 13.86 -3.13 14.44
CA ILE A 193 14.71 -4.22 13.96
C ILE A 193 14.51 -4.46 12.46
N PHE A 194 13.26 -4.51 11.98
CA PHE A 194 12.94 -4.69 10.57
C PHE A 194 13.33 -3.45 9.75
N ASN A 195 13.07 -2.25 10.27
CA ASN A 195 13.54 -0.98 9.67
C ASN A 195 15.07 -0.95 9.51
N SER A 196 15.81 -1.43 10.53
CA SER A 196 17.28 -1.41 10.54
C SER A 196 17.87 -2.45 9.57
N ILE A 197 17.38 -3.69 9.60
CA ILE A 197 17.91 -4.78 8.78
C ILE A 197 17.63 -4.53 7.29
N SER A 198 16.49 -3.93 6.96
CA SER A 198 16.13 -3.60 5.57
C SER A 198 16.84 -2.37 5.02
N MET A 199 17.52 -1.56 5.84
CA MET A 199 18.06 -0.26 5.44
C MET A 199 19.05 -0.34 4.27
N GLU A 200 20.03 -1.25 4.34
CA GLU A 200 21.03 -1.41 3.27
C GLU A 200 20.40 -1.90 1.96
N PRO A 201 19.57 -2.97 1.95
CA PRO A 201 18.80 -3.35 0.75
C PRO A 201 17.97 -2.22 0.16
N ARG A 202 17.29 -1.42 1.00
CA ARG A 202 16.47 -0.28 0.57
C ARG A 202 17.29 0.80 -0.12
N MET A 203 18.40 1.19 0.49
CA MET A 203 19.26 2.23 -0.09
C MET A 203 19.89 1.79 -1.42
N LYS A 204 20.34 0.53 -1.50
CA LYS A 204 20.86 -0.05 -2.75
C LYS A 204 19.80 -0.09 -3.85
N SER A 205 18.57 -0.49 -3.52
CA SER A 205 17.46 -0.52 -4.48
C SER A 205 17.08 0.88 -4.97
N LEU A 206 16.99 1.85 -4.05
CA LEU A 206 16.72 3.24 -4.38
C LEU A 206 17.77 3.83 -5.32
N GLU A 207 19.04 3.51 -5.13
CA GLU A 207 20.12 3.93 -6.01
C GLU A 207 19.99 3.34 -7.41
N VAL A 208 19.69 2.04 -7.52
CA VAL A 208 19.44 1.36 -8.80
C VAL A 208 18.26 2.00 -9.54
N MET A 209 17.15 2.24 -8.83
CA MET A 209 15.97 2.90 -9.41
C MET A 209 16.26 4.36 -9.80
N ARG A 210 17.04 5.10 -9.00
CA ARG A 210 17.43 6.47 -9.35
C ARG A 210 18.21 6.53 -10.64
N ASN A 211 19.14 5.59 -10.84
CA ASN A 211 19.94 5.51 -12.06
C ASN A 211 19.14 5.03 -13.28
N ARG A 212 18.17 4.12 -13.09
CA ARG A 212 17.39 3.52 -14.19
C ARG A 212 16.16 4.33 -14.61
N CYS A 213 15.42 4.87 -13.65
CA CYS A 213 14.13 5.51 -13.86
C CYS A 213 14.01 6.90 -13.21
N ASN A 214 15.12 7.51 -12.79
CA ASN A 214 15.15 8.84 -12.19
C ASN A 214 14.21 8.98 -10.98
N ILE A 215 14.07 7.92 -10.18
CA ILE A 215 13.23 7.97 -8.98
C ILE A 215 13.80 8.98 -7.98
N LYS A 216 12.92 9.81 -7.43
CA LYS A 216 13.22 10.82 -6.41
C LYS A 216 12.60 10.42 -5.09
N ARG A 217 13.29 10.73 -4.00
CA ARG A 217 12.78 10.58 -2.63
C ARG A 217 12.18 11.91 -2.19
N VAL A 218 10.95 11.90 -1.69
CA VAL A 218 10.15 13.07 -1.35
C VAL A 218 9.55 12.93 0.05
N GLY A 219 9.48 14.03 0.78
CA GLY A 219 8.84 14.11 2.08
C GLY A 219 7.48 14.78 1.96
N LEU A 220 6.45 14.11 2.46
CA LEU A 220 5.08 14.61 2.50
C LEU A 220 4.66 14.82 3.96
N VAL A 221 3.79 15.79 4.23
CA VAL A 221 3.19 15.99 5.56
C VAL A 221 1.69 15.77 5.49
N THR A 222 1.20 14.91 6.38
CA THR A 222 -0.22 14.58 6.47
C THR A 222 -1.02 15.72 7.12
N ARG A 223 -2.36 15.63 7.04
CA ARG A 223 -3.27 16.58 7.69
C ARG A 223 -3.07 16.72 9.21
N GLU A 224 -2.48 15.71 9.86
CA GLU A 224 -2.16 15.71 11.30
C GLU A 224 -0.72 16.16 11.60
N GLY A 225 0.05 16.55 10.59
CA GLY A 225 1.42 17.03 10.75
C GLY A 225 2.47 15.93 10.88
N LEU A 226 2.17 14.70 10.44
CA LEU A 226 3.15 13.61 10.42
C LEU A 226 3.85 13.53 9.08
N PHE A 227 5.17 13.31 9.14
CA PHE A 227 6.01 13.13 7.96
C PHE A 227 5.82 11.73 7.36
N VAL A 228 5.66 11.66 6.04
CA VAL A 228 5.56 10.43 5.24
C VAL A 228 6.66 10.45 4.20
N GLU A 229 7.55 9.48 4.26
CA GLU A 229 8.56 9.23 3.25
C GLU A 229 7.93 8.60 2.03
N SER A 230 8.14 9.22 0.87
CA SER A 230 7.62 8.76 -0.42
C SER A 230 8.69 8.80 -1.50
N PHE A 231 8.43 8.14 -2.61
CA PHE A 231 9.31 8.01 -3.75
C PHE A 231 8.50 8.10 -5.02
N TYR A 232 8.97 8.85 -6.02
CA TYR A 232 8.25 8.93 -7.28
C TYR A 232 9.18 8.98 -8.49
N ALA A 233 8.72 8.44 -9.60
CA ALA A 233 9.33 8.60 -10.92
C ALA A 233 8.25 9.08 -11.88
N ASP A 234 8.38 10.31 -12.37
CA ASP A 234 7.54 10.88 -13.42
C ASP A 234 8.19 10.59 -14.78
N ARG A 235 7.59 9.65 -15.51
CA ARG A 235 8.07 9.14 -16.80
C ARG A 235 7.31 9.72 -17.98
N ARG A 236 6.51 10.79 -17.81
CA ARG A 236 5.82 11.48 -18.91
C ARG A 236 6.77 12.04 -19.98
N ARG A 237 8.04 12.24 -19.60
CA ARG A 237 9.11 12.73 -20.48
C ARG A 237 10.05 11.62 -20.95
N ASP A 238 9.85 10.39 -20.48
CA ASP A 238 10.61 9.23 -20.93
C ASP A 238 9.98 8.68 -22.22
N ASP A 239 10.74 7.89 -22.99
CA ASP A 239 10.27 7.24 -24.20
C ASP A 239 9.46 5.95 -23.89
N THR A 240 8.49 6.05 -22.96
CA THR A 240 7.60 4.94 -22.60
C THR A 240 6.14 5.24 -22.92
N GLU A 241 5.48 4.31 -23.60
CA GLU A 241 4.06 4.45 -23.97
C GLU A 241 3.14 4.61 -22.75
N LYS A 242 3.53 4.04 -21.60
CA LYS A 242 2.75 4.02 -20.34
C LYS A 242 3.13 5.12 -19.35
N GLY A 243 4.09 6.00 -19.69
CA GLY A 243 4.60 7.03 -18.77
C GLY A 243 3.56 8.06 -18.31
N ASN A 244 2.49 8.25 -19.08
CA ASN A 244 1.39 9.16 -18.73
C ASN A 244 0.50 8.64 -17.59
N THR A 245 0.51 7.34 -17.33
CA THR A 245 -0.26 6.73 -16.25
C THR A 245 0.60 6.63 -15.00
N LEU A 246 0.11 7.18 -13.88
CA LEU A 246 0.74 7.09 -12.56
C LEU A 246 0.18 5.91 -11.77
N VAL A 247 1.05 4.98 -11.36
CA VAL A 247 0.70 3.92 -10.43
C VAL A 247 1.10 4.31 -9.02
N ILE A 248 0.12 4.49 -8.14
CA ILE A 248 0.34 4.68 -6.70
C ILE A 248 0.41 3.32 -6.01
N CYS A 249 1.59 2.96 -5.51
CA CYS A 249 1.86 1.67 -4.86
C CYS A 249 1.57 1.74 -3.36
N CYS A 250 0.69 0.87 -2.88
CA CYS A 250 0.34 0.68 -1.48
C CYS A 250 0.88 -0.68 -1.01
N GLU A 251 1.91 -0.65 -0.18
CA GLU A 251 2.76 -1.79 0.17
C GLU A 251 2.14 -2.72 1.23
N GLY A 252 2.75 -3.90 1.43
CA GLY A 252 2.37 -4.86 2.45
C GLY A 252 2.87 -4.51 3.86
N ASN A 253 2.38 -5.25 4.87
CA ASN A 253 2.60 -4.94 6.29
C ASN A 253 4.03 -5.12 6.83
N ALA A 254 4.90 -5.73 6.03
CA ALA A 254 6.33 -5.87 6.27
C ALA A 254 7.16 -5.34 5.09
N GLY A 255 6.49 -4.82 4.06
CA GLY A 255 7.12 -4.34 2.85
C GLY A 255 7.55 -2.88 2.99
N PHE A 256 8.63 -2.54 2.31
CA PHE A 256 9.11 -1.17 2.21
C PHE A 256 9.08 -0.75 0.75
N SER A 257 8.63 0.46 0.48
CA SER A 257 8.39 0.96 -0.87
C SER A 257 9.61 0.88 -1.78
N GLU A 258 10.82 0.98 -1.24
CA GLU A 258 12.06 0.93 -2.02
C GLU A 258 12.37 -0.46 -2.61
N ILE A 259 11.83 -1.53 -2.03
CA ILE A 259 12.17 -2.93 -2.37
C ILE A 259 10.93 -3.80 -2.61
N GLY A 260 9.73 -3.22 -2.56
CA GLY A 260 8.47 -3.95 -2.66
C GLY A 260 7.86 -3.89 -4.06
N ILE A 261 6.55 -3.64 -4.10
CA ILE A 261 5.74 -3.79 -5.32
C ILE A 261 6.01 -2.72 -6.38
N VAL A 262 6.76 -1.66 -6.07
CA VAL A 262 7.11 -0.56 -7.00
C VAL A 262 7.81 -1.04 -8.27
N SER A 263 8.54 -2.16 -8.19
CA SER A 263 9.33 -2.69 -9.30
C SER A 263 8.47 -3.16 -10.48
N VAL A 264 7.29 -3.69 -10.21
CA VAL A 264 6.37 -4.24 -11.23
C VAL A 264 5.89 -3.16 -12.21
N PRO A 265 5.23 -2.06 -11.76
CA PRO A 265 4.82 -0.99 -12.66
C PRO A 265 6.01 -0.24 -13.28
N LEU A 266 7.14 -0.13 -12.58
CA LEU A 266 8.35 0.49 -13.15
C LEU A 266 8.89 -0.29 -14.36
N ASN A 267 8.98 -1.62 -14.26
CA ASN A 267 9.45 -2.46 -15.36
C ASN A 267 8.48 -2.42 -16.56
N GLU A 268 7.19 -2.28 -16.29
CA GLU A 268 6.16 -2.08 -17.31
C GLU A 268 6.15 -0.66 -17.92
N GLY A 269 7.00 0.25 -17.44
CA GLY A 269 7.20 1.58 -18.02
C GLY A 269 6.24 2.67 -17.53
N TYR A 270 5.47 2.42 -16.47
CA TYR A 270 4.56 3.39 -15.85
C TYR A 270 5.31 4.44 -15.00
N SER A 271 4.74 5.64 -14.90
CA SER A 271 5.09 6.54 -13.79
C SER A 271 4.68 5.88 -12.47
N VAL A 272 5.45 6.09 -11.40
CA VAL A 272 5.15 5.50 -10.09
C VAL A 272 5.24 6.51 -8.97
N LEU A 273 4.40 6.31 -7.96
CA LEU A 273 4.48 6.97 -6.67
C LEU A 273 4.29 5.92 -5.58
N ALA A 274 5.32 5.72 -4.76
CA ALA A 274 5.37 4.75 -3.68
C ALA A 274 5.62 5.47 -2.35
N TRP A 275 5.21 4.88 -1.24
CA TRP A 275 5.30 5.52 0.08
C TRP A 275 5.45 4.52 1.22
N ASN A 276 6.15 4.92 2.27
CA ASN A 276 6.35 4.10 3.46
C ASN A 276 5.23 4.38 4.48
N HIS A 277 4.59 3.32 4.97
CA HIS A 277 3.61 3.36 6.06
C HIS A 277 4.12 4.19 7.26
N PRO A 278 3.27 4.85 8.07
CA PRO A 278 3.68 5.47 9.33
C PRO A 278 4.51 4.50 10.19
N GLY A 279 5.69 4.93 10.63
CA GLY A 279 6.64 4.09 11.37
C GLY A 279 7.59 3.23 10.50
N PHE A 280 7.46 3.27 9.17
CA PHE A 280 8.37 2.60 8.23
C PHE A 280 9.33 3.61 7.63
N GLY A 281 10.57 3.17 7.38
CA GLY A 281 11.61 4.04 6.87
C GLY A 281 11.73 5.30 7.72
N SER A 282 11.61 6.46 7.07
CA SER A 282 11.64 7.77 7.73
C SER A 282 10.26 8.32 8.08
N SER A 283 9.17 7.60 7.77
CA SER A 283 7.80 8.01 8.08
C SER A 283 7.55 8.01 9.60
N MET A 284 6.91 9.07 10.10
CA MET A 284 6.57 9.25 11.51
C MET A 284 5.25 8.57 11.86
N GLY A 285 5.04 8.34 13.17
CA GLY A 285 3.79 7.77 13.69
C GLY A 285 3.81 6.25 13.78
N MET A 286 2.60 5.66 13.84
CA MET A 286 2.37 4.23 13.85
C MET A 286 1.29 3.89 12.82
N PRO A 287 1.28 2.70 12.22
CA PRO A 287 0.39 2.38 11.10
C PRO A 287 -1.02 1.99 11.58
N PHE A 288 -1.62 2.82 12.44
CA PHE A 288 -3.03 2.69 12.79
C PHE A 288 -3.90 3.08 11.59
N PRO A 289 -5.12 2.52 11.45
CA PRO A 289 -5.95 2.77 10.27
C PRO A 289 -6.15 4.25 9.94
N GLU A 290 -6.26 5.14 10.94
CA GLU A 290 -6.43 6.56 10.67
C GLU A 290 -5.17 7.23 10.13
N GLN A 291 -3.99 6.86 10.65
CA GLN A 291 -2.70 7.37 10.20
C GLN A 291 -2.36 6.83 8.80
N GLU A 292 -2.71 5.57 8.51
CA GLU A 292 -2.65 4.98 7.17
C GLU A 292 -3.49 5.77 6.16
N LYS A 293 -4.75 6.10 6.51
CA LYS A 293 -5.61 6.91 5.64
C LYS A 293 -5.08 8.33 5.45
N ASN A 294 -4.54 8.95 6.51
CA ASN A 294 -3.92 10.28 6.44
C ASN A 294 -2.68 10.28 5.54
N ALA A 295 -1.90 9.20 5.56
CA ALA A 295 -0.71 9.04 4.74
C ALA A 295 -1.07 8.86 3.26
N ILE A 296 -1.96 7.92 2.92
CA ILE A 296 -2.37 7.72 1.51
C ILE A 296 -3.08 8.96 0.95
N GLU A 297 -3.82 9.71 1.75
CA GLU A 297 -4.36 11.00 1.30
C GLU A 297 -3.24 11.97 0.91
N ALA A 298 -2.21 12.14 1.75
CA ALA A 298 -1.10 13.04 1.42
C ALA A 298 -0.42 12.64 0.10
N VAL A 299 -0.28 11.34 -0.14
CA VAL A 299 0.28 10.76 -1.36
C VAL A 299 -0.60 11.07 -2.58
N VAL A 300 -1.92 10.87 -2.49
CA VAL A 300 -2.84 11.14 -3.61
C VAL A 300 -2.93 12.65 -3.87
N LEU A 301 -3.03 13.49 -2.83
CA LEU A 301 -3.08 14.94 -2.98
C LEU A 301 -1.76 15.49 -3.54
N PHE A 302 -0.62 14.88 -3.21
CA PHE A 302 0.66 15.19 -3.84
C PHE A 302 0.64 14.87 -5.34
N ALA A 303 0.11 13.72 -5.75
CA ALA A 303 -0.03 13.36 -7.16
C ALA A 303 -0.91 14.36 -7.94
N LEU A 304 -2.03 14.78 -7.35
CA LEU A 304 -2.97 15.71 -7.98
C LEU A 304 -2.44 17.16 -8.03
N HIS A 305 -1.97 17.68 -6.90
CA HIS A 305 -1.72 19.12 -6.74
C HIS A 305 -0.27 19.53 -6.92
N HIS A 306 0.68 18.61 -6.79
CA HIS A 306 2.10 18.88 -6.99
C HIS A 306 2.65 18.24 -8.27
N LEU A 307 2.29 16.98 -8.55
CA LEU A 307 2.70 16.31 -9.79
C LEU A 307 1.76 16.59 -10.97
N HIS A 308 0.55 17.11 -10.72
CA HIS A 308 -0.44 17.43 -11.76
C HIS A 308 -0.77 16.23 -12.66
N PHE A 309 -1.01 15.06 -12.07
CA PHE A 309 -1.69 13.96 -12.77
C PHE A 309 -3.19 14.16 -12.67
N GLU A 310 -3.90 13.92 -13.76
CA GLU A 310 -5.36 13.87 -13.73
C GLU A 310 -5.81 12.59 -13.01
N PRO A 311 -6.94 12.61 -12.27
CA PRO A 311 -7.44 11.43 -11.58
C PRO A 311 -7.53 10.19 -12.50
N GLU A 312 -8.02 10.36 -13.74
CA GLU A 312 -8.22 9.27 -14.71
C GLU A 312 -6.89 8.58 -15.11
N ASP A 313 -5.77 9.29 -15.01
CA ASP A 313 -4.42 8.79 -15.29
C ASP A 313 -3.79 8.09 -14.08
N ILE A 314 -4.48 8.04 -12.94
CA ILE A 314 -3.99 7.38 -11.71
C ILE A 314 -4.53 5.95 -11.63
N ARG A 315 -3.65 5.01 -11.29
CA ARG A 315 -3.97 3.64 -10.87
C ARG A 315 -3.57 3.45 -9.42
N LEU A 316 -4.45 2.89 -8.61
CA LEU A 316 -4.15 2.52 -7.23
C LEU A 316 -3.80 1.04 -7.21
N PHE A 317 -2.58 0.70 -6.79
CA PHE A 317 -2.10 -0.68 -6.72
C PHE A 317 -1.80 -1.06 -5.27
N GLY A 318 -2.66 -1.90 -4.69
CA GLY A 318 -2.51 -2.38 -3.33
C GLY A 318 -2.09 -3.85 -3.28
N TRP A 319 -1.08 -4.15 -2.48
CA TRP A 319 -0.69 -5.53 -2.17
C TRP A 319 -0.99 -5.88 -0.71
N SER A 320 -1.62 -7.03 -0.48
CA SER A 320 -1.90 -7.53 0.86
C SER A 320 -2.67 -6.50 1.71
N ILE A 321 -2.12 -6.07 2.84
CA ILE A 321 -2.71 -5.03 3.69
C ILE A 321 -2.83 -3.67 3.00
N GLY A 322 -1.96 -3.37 2.02
CA GLY A 322 -2.00 -2.13 1.23
C GLY A 322 -3.27 -1.99 0.39
N GLY A 323 -4.03 -3.07 0.20
CA GLY A 323 -5.39 -3.01 -0.33
C GLY A 323 -6.33 -2.12 0.50
N PHE A 324 -6.07 -1.95 1.79
CA PHE A 324 -6.83 -1.05 2.67
C PHE A 324 -6.69 0.42 2.26
N THR A 325 -5.47 0.89 2.09
CA THR A 325 -5.23 2.28 1.69
C THR A 325 -5.62 2.52 0.24
N ALA A 326 -5.39 1.55 -0.65
CA ALA A 326 -5.81 1.62 -2.05
C ALA A 326 -7.34 1.68 -2.20
N THR A 327 -8.10 0.80 -1.54
CA THR A 327 -9.58 0.84 -1.59
C THR A 327 -10.13 2.11 -0.94
N TRP A 328 -9.52 2.57 0.17
CA TRP A 328 -9.90 3.81 0.83
C TRP A 328 -9.72 5.02 -0.09
N ALA A 329 -8.58 5.12 -0.78
CA ALA A 329 -8.31 6.17 -1.74
C ALA A 329 -9.27 6.13 -2.95
N ALA A 330 -9.54 4.94 -3.50
CA ALA A 330 -10.47 4.77 -4.62
C ALA A 330 -11.89 5.25 -4.29
N MET A 331 -12.37 4.96 -3.07
CA MET A 331 -13.67 5.42 -2.59
C MET A 331 -13.75 6.95 -2.43
N HIS A 332 -12.65 7.62 -2.10
CA HIS A 332 -12.60 9.07 -1.91
C HIS A 332 -12.33 9.84 -3.20
N LEU A 333 -11.63 9.21 -4.15
CA LEU A 333 -11.37 9.75 -5.49
C LEU A 333 -11.95 8.80 -6.56
N PRO A 334 -13.29 8.72 -6.73
CA PRO A 334 -13.93 7.74 -7.61
C PRO A 334 -13.60 7.91 -9.10
N ARG A 335 -12.97 9.04 -9.47
CA ARG A 335 -12.47 9.34 -10.82
C ARG A 335 -11.14 8.67 -11.15
N VAL A 336 -10.48 7.99 -10.20
CA VAL A 336 -9.25 7.25 -10.54
C VAL A 336 -9.50 6.25 -11.65
N GLY A 337 -8.57 6.12 -12.59
CA GLY A 337 -8.80 5.25 -13.74
C GLY A 337 -8.69 3.75 -13.42
N GLY A 338 -8.34 3.36 -12.19
CA GLY A 338 -8.39 1.95 -11.82
C GLY A 338 -7.88 1.60 -10.42
N LEU A 339 -8.42 0.53 -9.86
CA LEU A 339 -7.98 -0.11 -8.62
C LEU A 339 -7.50 -1.55 -8.92
N ILE A 340 -6.25 -1.85 -8.57
CA ILE A 340 -5.62 -3.16 -8.73
C ILE A 340 -5.29 -3.68 -7.33
N LEU A 341 -5.86 -4.82 -6.96
CA LEU A 341 -5.69 -5.45 -5.65
C LEU A 341 -5.02 -6.81 -5.83
N ASP A 342 -3.78 -6.93 -5.36
CA ASP A 342 -3.00 -8.15 -5.42
C ASP A 342 -2.88 -8.79 -4.03
N ALA A 343 -3.18 -10.08 -3.93
CA ALA A 343 -3.11 -10.85 -2.69
C ALA A 343 -3.83 -10.16 -1.51
N THR A 344 -4.92 -9.44 -1.80
CA THR A 344 -5.69 -8.66 -0.81
C THR A 344 -6.82 -9.52 -0.21
N PHE A 345 -7.40 -9.06 0.89
CA PHE A 345 -8.47 -9.73 1.64
C PHE A 345 -9.73 -8.85 1.76
N ASP A 346 -10.85 -9.44 2.17
CA ASP A 346 -12.12 -8.74 2.42
C ASP A 346 -12.13 -7.99 3.76
N THR A 347 -11.75 -8.66 4.85
CA THR A 347 -11.59 -8.11 6.19
C THR A 347 -10.45 -8.80 6.94
N LEU A 348 -9.87 -8.13 7.94
CA LEU A 348 -8.74 -8.66 8.72
C LEU A 348 -9.16 -9.73 9.76
N ASP A 349 -10.47 -9.87 10.02
CA ASP A 349 -11.02 -10.67 11.11
C ASP A 349 -10.53 -12.12 11.09
N GLU A 350 -10.72 -12.82 9.97
CA GLU A 350 -10.35 -14.23 9.85
C GLU A 350 -8.83 -14.45 9.91
N LEU A 351 -8.08 -13.55 9.28
CA LEU A 351 -6.61 -13.57 9.29
C LEU A 351 -6.06 -13.40 10.72
N SER A 352 -6.79 -12.70 11.58
CA SER A 352 -6.37 -12.43 12.95
C SER A 352 -6.67 -13.56 13.95
N ARG A 353 -7.62 -14.47 13.65
CA ARG A 353 -8.13 -15.46 14.63
C ARG A 353 -7.03 -16.29 15.28
N ARG A 354 -6.03 -16.68 14.49
CA ARG A 354 -4.93 -17.57 14.92
C ARG A 354 -3.61 -16.83 15.14
N ALA A 355 -3.62 -15.50 15.09
CA ALA A 355 -2.40 -14.70 15.19
C ALA A 355 -1.72 -14.81 16.57
N VAL A 356 -2.50 -14.97 17.66
CA VAL A 356 -1.95 -15.12 19.02
C VAL A 356 -2.66 -16.24 19.78
N PRO A 357 -2.21 -17.51 19.66
CA PRO A 357 -2.90 -18.67 20.25
C PRO A 357 -3.14 -18.56 21.76
N ILE A 358 -2.23 -17.90 22.50
CA ILE A 358 -2.29 -17.75 23.97
C ILE A 358 -3.53 -16.95 24.43
N PHE A 359 -4.04 -16.03 23.61
CA PHE A 359 -5.21 -15.22 23.95
C PHE A 359 -6.55 -15.81 23.45
N GLY A 360 -6.51 -16.98 22.81
CA GLY A 360 -7.65 -17.56 22.11
C GLY A 360 -8.11 -16.70 20.92
N GLU A 361 -9.13 -17.15 20.19
CA GLU A 361 -9.56 -16.47 18.95
C GLU A 361 -10.33 -15.15 19.19
N LYS A 362 -11.05 -15.05 20.31
CA LYS A 362 -11.97 -13.91 20.55
C LYS A 362 -11.23 -12.58 20.77
N ILE A 363 -10.07 -12.61 21.43
CA ILE A 363 -9.32 -11.40 21.78
C ILE A 363 -8.70 -10.74 20.53
N PRO A 364 -7.94 -11.46 19.67
CA PRO A 364 -7.42 -10.91 18.42
C PRO A 364 -8.52 -10.33 17.52
N VAL A 365 -9.63 -11.05 17.32
CA VAL A 365 -10.75 -10.59 16.49
C VAL A 365 -11.38 -9.32 17.08
N SER A 366 -11.64 -9.29 18.40
CA SER A 366 -12.23 -8.11 19.06
C SER A 366 -11.30 -6.90 19.01
N MET A 367 -9.98 -7.12 19.12
CA MET A 367 -8.97 -6.08 18.98
C MET A 367 -8.95 -5.52 17.55
N VAL A 368 -8.97 -6.40 16.55
CA VAL A 368 -8.99 -6.04 15.13
C VAL A 368 -10.25 -5.25 14.79
N GLN A 369 -11.44 -5.76 15.10
CA GLN A 369 -12.70 -5.07 14.81
C GLN A 369 -12.81 -3.68 15.49
N ARG A 370 -12.07 -3.44 16.58
CA ARG A 370 -12.14 -2.18 17.33
C ARG A 370 -11.06 -1.17 16.97
N TYR A 371 -9.83 -1.63 16.71
CA TYR A 371 -8.66 -0.76 16.51
C TYR A 371 -8.00 -0.91 15.14
N PHE A 372 -8.31 -1.98 14.40
CA PHE A 372 -7.74 -2.32 13.09
C PHE A 372 -8.83 -2.77 12.10
N ASP A 373 -9.96 -2.05 12.04
CA ASP A 373 -11.09 -2.40 11.17
C ASP A 373 -10.78 -2.10 9.69
N LEU A 374 -9.96 -2.96 9.09
CA LEU A 374 -9.57 -2.90 7.69
C LEU A 374 -10.64 -3.60 6.85
N ASN A 375 -11.70 -2.86 6.49
CA ASN A 375 -12.86 -3.39 5.79
C ASN A 375 -12.83 -3.05 4.29
N ASN A 376 -12.02 -3.80 3.53
CA ASN A 376 -11.88 -3.63 2.09
C ASN A 376 -13.19 -3.92 1.35
N ALA A 377 -13.96 -4.91 1.83
CA ALA A 377 -15.23 -5.29 1.23
C ALA A 377 -16.29 -4.16 1.26
N GLU A 378 -16.29 -3.32 2.29
CA GLU A 378 -17.19 -2.15 2.35
C GLU A 378 -16.68 -0.96 1.54
N MET A 379 -15.36 -0.79 1.42
CA MET A 379 -14.79 0.34 0.66
C MET A 379 -14.84 0.09 -0.85
N ILE A 380 -14.60 -1.16 -1.28
CA ILE A 380 -14.56 -1.53 -2.69
C ILE A 380 -15.92 -1.39 -3.39
N THR A 381 -17.02 -1.59 -2.66
CA THR A 381 -18.39 -1.44 -3.19
C THR A 381 -18.76 0.03 -3.38
N ARG A 382 -18.12 0.94 -2.66
CA ARG A 382 -18.32 2.40 -2.77
C ARG A 382 -17.45 3.04 -3.85
N TYR A 383 -16.62 2.26 -4.55
CA TYR A 383 -15.85 2.70 -5.69
C TYR A 383 -16.52 2.19 -6.99
N PRO A 384 -17.07 3.09 -7.83
CA PRO A 384 -17.77 2.68 -9.05
C PRO A 384 -16.84 2.38 -10.22
N GLY A 385 -15.57 2.79 -10.15
CA GLY A 385 -14.63 2.69 -11.27
C GLY A 385 -14.09 1.28 -11.54
N PRO A 386 -13.10 1.15 -12.44
CA PRO A 386 -12.56 -0.14 -12.87
C PRO A 386 -11.77 -0.85 -11.75
N ILE A 387 -11.99 -2.16 -11.58
CA ILE A 387 -11.36 -2.97 -10.52
C ILE A 387 -10.76 -4.25 -11.09
N ARG A 388 -9.57 -4.62 -10.60
CA ARG A 388 -8.95 -5.92 -10.82
C ARG A 388 -8.50 -6.53 -9.50
N ILE A 389 -8.96 -7.75 -9.22
CA ILE A 389 -8.58 -8.55 -8.07
C ILE A 389 -7.69 -9.70 -8.54
N ILE A 390 -6.51 -9.82 -7.95
CA ILE A 390 -5.51 -10.83 -8.27
C ILE A 390 -5.34 -11.74 -7.05
N ARG A 391 -5.69 -13.03 -7.20
CA ARG A 391 -5.42 -14.07 -6.20
C ARG A 391 -4.12 -14.79 -6.54
N ARG A 392 -3.22 -14.96 -5.57
CA ARG A 392 -2.03 -15.81 -5.74
C ARG A 392 -2.41 -17.28 -5.60
N SER A 393 -1.89 -18.12 -6.48
CA SER A 393 -2.25 -19.55 -6.55
C SER A 393 -1.88 -20.33 -5.29
N ASN A 394 -0.74 -19.98 -4.67
CA ASN A 394 -0.21 -20.65 -3.48
C ASN A 394 -0.08 -19.67 -2.30
N ASP A 395 -1.09 -18.82 -2.10
CA ASP A 395 -1.09 -17.82 -1.02
C ASP A 395 -1.23 -18.48 0.36
N GLU A 396 -0.15 -18.50 1.13
CA GLU A 396 -0.04 -19.08 2.45
C GLU A 396 -0.47 -18.14 3.59
N LEU A 397 -0.70 -16.85 3.30
CA LEU A 397 -1.02 -15.83 4.31
C LEU A 397 -2.49 -15.42 4.27
N ILE A 398 -3.07 -15.32 3.08
CA ILE A 398 -4.46 -14.88 2.85
C ILE A 398 -5.44 -16.05 2.85
N SER A 399 -4.92 -17.28 2.77
CA SER A 399 -5.72 -18.50 2.89
C SER A 399 -5.76 -18.96 4.34
N THR A 400 -6.96 -19.10 4.91
CA THR A 400 -7.14 -19.33 6.36
C THR A 400 -7.32 -20.80 6.76
N ASP A 401 -7.53 -21.68 5.78
CA ASP A 401 -7.59 -23.13 5.95
C ASP A 401 -6.42 -23.77 5.17
N PRO A 402 -5.38 -24.26 5.87
CA PRO A 402 -4.25 -24.94 5.24
C PRO A 402 -4.62 -26.20 4.45
N ASP A 403 -5.72 -26.87 4.82
CA ASP A 403 -6.17 -28.10 4.15
C ASP A 403 -6.89 -27.80 2.83
N ASN A 404 -7.50 -26.61 2.72
CA ASN A 404 -8.22 -26.14 1.53
C ASN A 404 -7.88 -24.67 1.22
N PRO A 405 -6.64 -24.36 0.82
CA PRO A 405 -6.15 -22.98 0.71
C PRO A 405 -6.94 -22.17 -0.33
N SER A 406 -7.17 -22.72 -1.52
CA SER A 406 -7.95 -22.03 -2.57
C SER A 406 -9.38 -21.72 -2.12
N ASN A 407 -10.00 -22.59 -1.32
CA ASN A 407 -11.37 -22.38 -0.84
C ASN A 407 -11.43 -21.35 0.29
N SER A 408 -10.38 -21.23 1.09
CA SER A 408 -10.35 -20.33 2.25
C SER A 408 -9.69 -18.97 1.97
N ASN A 409 -9.20 -18.75 0.75
CA ASN A 409 -8.54 -17.51 0.37
C ASN A 409 -9.48 -16.30 0.46
N ARG A 410 -9.11 -15.29 1.27
CA ARG A 410 -9.93 -14.08 1.48
C ARG A 410 -10.13 -13.22 0.23
N GLY A 411 -9.29 -13.35 -0.79
CA GLY A 411 -9.48 -12.71 -2.09
C GLY A 411 -10.74 -13.21 -2.83
N ASN A 412 -11.14 -14.47 -2.64
CA ASN A 412 -12.38 -15.01 -3.21
C ASN A 412 -13.61 -14.41 -2.54
N PHE A 413 -13.58 -14.22 -1.22
CA PHE A 413 -14.65 -13.54 -0.47
C PHE A 413 -14.78 -12.07 -0.91
N LEU A 414 -13.66 -11.39 -1.14
CA LEU A 414 -13.66 -10.01 -1.64
C LEU A 414 -14.30 -9.93 -3.05
N ALA A 415 -13.91 -10.82 -3.97
CA ALA A 415 -14.47 -10.87 -5.32
C ALA A 415 -15.96 -11.23 -5.31
N LEU A 416 -16.36 -12.21 -4.51
CA LEU A 416 -17.76 -12.58 -4.31
C LEU A 416 -18.58 -11.39 -3.79
N GLY A 417 -18.10 -10.71 -2.75
CA GLY A 417 -18.77 -9.55 -2.15
C GLY A 417 -18.94 -8.40 -3.15
N LEU A 418 -17.89 -8.12 -3.94
CA LEU A 418 -17.94 -7.10 -5.00
C LEU A 418 -18.99 -7.44 -6.06
N LEU A 419 -18.95 -8.66 -6.61
CA LEU A 419 -19.89 -9.08 -7.66
C LEU A 419 -21.33 -9.13 -7.15
N ARG A 420 -21.54 -9.55 -5.89
CA ARG A 420 -22.84 -9.54 -5.23
C ARG A 420 -23.42 -8.13 -5.11
N TYR A 421 -22.57 -7.16 -4.79
CA TYR A 421 -22.98 -5.76 -4.72
C TYR A 421 -23.22 -5.18 -6.11
N ARG A 422 -22.32 -5.39 -7.07
CA ARG A 422 -22.43 -4.80 -8.41
C ARG A 422 -23.55 -5.41 -9.23
N PHE A 423 -23.81 -6.72 -9.13
CA PHE A 423 -24.77 -7.45 -9.97
C PHE A 423 -25.72 -8.34 -9.15
N PRO A 424 -26.48 -7.78 -8.19
CA PRO A 424 -27.24 -8.56 -7.22
C PRO A 424 -28.28 -9.49 -7.87
N HIS A 425 -28.89 -9.10 -8.98
CA HIS A 425 -29.94 -9.88 -9.65
C HIS A 425 -29.43 -11.09 -10.45
N LEU A 426 -28.11 -11.24 -10.58
CA LEU A 426 -27.48 -12.46 -11.09
C LEU A 426 -27.32 -13.54 -10.01
N PHE A 427 -27.52 -13.20 -8.73
CA PHE A 427 -27.37 -14.13 -7.61
C PHE A 427 -28.69 -14.83 -7.29
N ASN A 428 -28.65 -16.16 -7.28
CA ASN A 428 -29.73 -17.06 -6.86
C ASN A 428 -29.10 -18.31 -6.18
N PRO A 429 -29.90 -19.24 -5.63
CA PRO A 429 -29.38 -20.43 -4.95
C PRO A 429 -28.45 -21.32 -5.79
N ASP A 430 -28.47 -21.17 -7.12
CA ASP A 430 -27.64 -21.94 -8.04
C ASP A 430 -26.37 -21.21 -8.48
N THR A 431 -26.43 -19.89 -8.69
CA THR A 431 -25.32 -19.11 -9.26
C THR A 431 -24.25 -18.77 -8.22
N GLU A 432 -24.63 -18.57 -6.95
CA GLU A 432 -23.69 -18.24 -5.88
C GLU A 432 -22.71 -19.41 -5.58
N PRO A 433 -23.17 -20.66 -5.37
CA PRO A 433 -22.26 -21.80 -5.21
C PRO A 433 -21.44 -22.07 -6.46
N LEU A 434 -22.01 -21.84 -7.65
CA LEU A 434 -21.30 -21.98 -8.92
C LEU A 434 -20.14 -20.98 -9.04
N LEU A 435 -20.40 -19.71 -8.76
CA LEU A 435 -19.37 -18.66 -8.74
C LEU A 435 -18.28 -19.01 -7.74
N TRP A 436 -18.66 -19.46 -6.53
CA TRP A 436 -17.69 -19.89 -5.54
C TRP A 436 -16.78 -20.99 -6.06
N SER A 437 -17.37 -22.07 -6.62
CA SER A 437 -16.60 -23.15 -7.23
C SER A 437 -15.70 -22.68 -8.36
N TYR A 438 -16.07 -21.65 -9.12
CA TYR A 438 -15.26 -21.10 -10.18
C TYR A 438 -14.09 -20.25 -9.65
N LEU A 439 -14.27 -19.48 -8.57
CA LEU A 439 -13.21 -18.68 -7.95
C LEU A 439 -12.11 -19.54 -7.31
N THR A 440 -12.45 -20.76 -6.86
CA THR A 440 -11.49 -21.71 -6.29
C THR A 440 -10.69 -22.50 -7.32
N MET A 441 -11.11 -22.49 -8.58
CA MET A 441 -10.39 -23.13 -9.69
C MET A 441 -9.07 -22.42 -10.00
N SER A 442 -8.13 -23.18 -10.58
CA SER A 442 -6.91 -22.61 -11.16
C SER A 442 -7.21 -21.84 -12.46
N ARG A 443 -6.27 -21.00 -12.91
CA ARG A 443 -6.40 -20.24 -14.16
C ARG A 443 -6.66 -21.13 -15.38
N SER A 444 -6.02 -22.29 -15.46
CA SER A 444 -6.23 -23.25 -16.55
C SER A 444 -7.61 -23.90 -16.48
N GLN A 445 -8.06 -24.27 -15.28
CA GLN A 445 -9.40 -24.79 -15.04
C GLN A 445 -10.48 -23.76 -15.36
N GLN A 446 -10.30 -22.50 -14.96
CA GLN A 446 -11.22 -21.40 -15.28
C GLN A 446 -11.32 -21.17 -16.80
N LYS A 447 -10.18 -21.19 -17.51
CA LYS A 447 -10.15 -21.09 -18.97
C LYS A 447 -10.92 -22.25 -19.62
N SER A 448 -10.61 -23.48 -19.24
CA SER A 448 -11.28 -24.69 -19.75
C SER A 448 -12.77 -24.69 -19.45
N TYR A 449 -13.18 -24.27 -18.25
CA TYR A 449 -14.59 -24.16 -17.85
C TYR A 449 -15.35 -23.20 -18.76
N ARG A 450 -14.79 -22.01 -19.03
CA ARG A 450 -15.43 -21.02 -19.91
C ARG A 450 -15.53 -21.52 -21.35
N GLU A 451 -14.47 -22.11 -21.88
CA GLU A 451 -14.44 -22.66 -23.24
C GLU A 451 -15.46 -23.78 -23.42
N HIS A 452 -15.50 -24.73 -22.47
CA HIS A 452 -16.44 -25.85 -22.50
C HIS A 452 -17.91 -25.41 -22.45
N ASN A 453 -18.21 -24.30 -21.75
CA ASN A 453 -19.57 -23.79 -21.60
C ASN A 453 -19.91 -22.66 -22.60
N GLY A 454 -19.04 -22.37 -23.59
CA GLY A 454 -19.25 -21.30 -24.57
C GLY A 454 -19.33 -19.90 -23.96
N ILE A 455 -18.72 -19.66 -22.80
CA ILE A 455 -18.73 -18.39 -22.07
C ILE A 455 -17.59 -17.51 -22.61
N VAL A 456 -17.80 -16.96 -23.81
CA VAL A 456 -16.84 -16.14 -24.54
C VAL A 456 -17.36 -14.72 -24.80
N GLY A 457 -16.44 -13.80 -25.10
CA GLY A 457 -16.77 -12.40 -25.30
C GLY A 457 -17.75 -12.15 -26.45
N GLU A 458 -17.66 -12.91 -27.53
CA GLU A 458 -18.53 -12.80 -28.70
C GLU A 458 -20.01 -13.01 -28.36
N THR A 459 -20.31 -13.94 -27.44
CA THR A 459 -21.67 -14.24 -27.00
C THR A 459 -22.13 -13.31 -25.89
N MET A 460 -21.25 -13.01 -24.92
CA MET A 460 -21.63 -12.30 -23.70
C MET A 460 -21.64 -10.78 -23.86
N LEU A 461 -20.72 -10.20 -24.63
CA LEU A 461 -20.60 -8.74 -24.78
C LEU A 461 -21.83 -8.09 -25.43
N PRO A 462 -22.44 -8.64 -26.50
CA PRO A 462 -23.65 -8.03 -27.07
C PRO A 462 -24.81 -7.98 -26.07
N ILE A 463 -24.94 -9.00 -25.22
CA ILE A 463 -25.97 -9.06 -24.17
C ILE A 463 -25.69 -8.00 -23.12
N LEU A 464 -24.46 -7.96 -22.58
CA LEU A 464 -24.07 -6.93 -21.59
C LEU A 464 -24.24 -5.52 -22.15
N GLN A 465 -23.86 -5.29 -23.41
CA GLN A 465 -24.00 -3.99 -24.06
C GLN A 465 -25.47 -3.57 -24.17
N ARG A 466 -26.35 -4.49 -24.53
CA ARG A 466 -27.80 -4.21 -24.61
C ARG A 466 -28.36 -3.86 -23.24
N GLU A 467 -28.05 -4.65 -22.21
CA GLU A 467 -28.62 -4.45 -20.87
C GLU A 467 -28.05 -3.19 -20.19
N PHE A 468 -26.73 -2.95 -20.25
CA PHE A 468 -26.14 -1.74 -19.71
C PHE A 468 -26.62 -0.47 -20.42
N ARG A 469 -26.92 -0.53 -21.73
CA ARG A 469 -27.54 0.62 -22.43
C ARG A 469 -28.94 0.92 -21.93
N LYS A 470 -29.78 -0.11 -21.71
CA LYS A 470 -31.12 0.10 -21.14
C LYS A 470 -31.03 0.74 -19.76
N GLU A 471 -30.10 0.25 -18.94
CA GLU A 471 -29.89 0.76 -17.60
C GLU A 471 -29.45 2.24 -17.60
N MET A 472 -28.49 2.60 -18.46
CA MET A 472 -28.09 4.00 -18.63
C MET A 472 -29.23 4.89 -19.13
N LEU A 473 -30.07 4.40 -20.05
CA LEU A 473 -31.21 5.15 -20.56
C LEU A 473 -32.26 5.38 -19.47
N ASN A 474 -32.58 4.35 -18.68
CA ASN A 474 -33.51 4.48 -17.56
C ASN A 474 -32.98 5.48 -16.53
N PHE A 475 -31.71 5.36 -16.16
CA PHE A 475 -31.05 6.28 -15.24
C PHE A 475 -31.09 7.73 -15.74
N ALA A 476 -30.83 7.95 -17.04
CA ALA A 476 -30.89 9.29 -17.64
C ALA A 476 -32.32 9.87 -17.73
N CYS A 477 -33.36 9.04 -17.72
CA CYS A 477 -34.76 9.46 -17.73
C CYS A 477 -35.33 9.72 -16.33
N ASP A 478 -34.71 9.18 -15.27
CA ASP A 478 -35.14 9.36 -13.88
C ASP A 478 -34.58 10.64 -13.23
N ASP A 479 -33.47 11.19 -13.76
CA ASP A 479 -32.81 12.40 -13.25
C ASP A 479 -33.44 13.70 -13.81
N ASP A 480 -34.63 14.07 -13.32
CA ASP A 480 -35.22 15.41 -13.53
C ASP A 480 -34.99 16.39 -12.36
N ASP A 481 -34.42 16.00 -11.21
CA ASP A 481 -34.16 16.95 -10.10
C ASP A 481 -32.99 16.54 -9.16
N ASP A 482 -32.10 17.51 -8.88
CA ASP A 482 -31.34 17.67 -7.62
C ASP A 482 -30.13 16.77 -7.27
N TYR A 483 -29.12 16.65 -8.16
CA TYR A 483 -27.75 16.31 -7.71
C TYR A 483 -26.68 17.24 -8.29
N GLY A 484 -26.17 18.13 -7.43
CA GLY A 484 -25.07 19.03 -7.73
C GLY A 484 -23.75 18.31 -7.99
N GLY A 485 -23.12 18.63 -9.12
CA GLY A 485 -21.66 18.70 -9.25
C GLY A 485 -20.85 17.41 -9.45
N VAL A 486 -21.44 16.21 -9.44
CA VAL A 486 -20.71 14.98 -9.84
C VAL A 486 -20.70 14.93 -11.37
N SER A 487 -19.58 15.37 -11.95
CA SER A 487 -19.41 15.73 -13.36
C SER A 487 -19.89 14.68 -14.37
N LEU A 488 -20.23 15.19 -15.57
CA LEU A 488 -20.68 14.51 -16.78
C LEU A 488 -19.89 13.23 -17.18
N GLU A 489 -18.70 12.99 -16.64
CA GLU A 489 -17.86 11.81 -16.91
C GLU A 489 -18.25 10.58 -16.08
N VAL A 490 -18.74 10.74 -14.85
CA VAL A 490 -19.34 9.64 -14.06
C VAL A 490 -20.61 9.11 -14.74
N ARG A 491 -21.23 9.90 -15.63
CA ARG A 491 -22.35 9.47 -16.48
C ARG A 491 -21.97 8.43 -17.55
N ARG A 492 -20.69 8.04 -17.70
CA ARG A 492 -20.26 7.02 -18.66
C ARG A 492 -20.04 5.63 -18.06
N SER A 493 -20.17 5.47 -16.74
CA SER A 493 -20.12 4.18 -16.06
C SER A 493 -21.53 3.66 -15.75
N VAL A 494 -21.68 2.34 -15.71
CA VAL A 494 -22.92 1.69 -15.27
C VAL A 494 -23.15 2.04 -13.79
N PRO A 495 -24.36 2.48 -13.40
CA PRO A 495 -24.68 2.71 -12.00
C PRO A 495 -24.63 1.38 -11.23
N PHE A 496 -24.11 1.41 -10.00
CA PHE A 496 -24.11 0.26 -9.11
C PHE A 496 -24.94 0.56 -7.85
N PRO A 497 -25.73 -0.42 -7.34
CA PRO A 497 -25.92 -1.78 -7.86
C PRO A 497 -26.65 -1.80 -9.21
N SER A 498 -26.27 -2.72 -10.11
CA SER A 498 -26.86 -2.85 -11.44
C SER A 498 -28.13 -3.70 -11.45
N HIS A 499 -29.08 -3.32 -12.31
CA HIS A 499 -30.33 -4.04 -12.59
C HIS A 499 -30.14 -5.24 -13.54
N LEU A 500 -28.90 -5.56 -13.96
CA LEU A 500 -28.60 -6.68 -14.84
C LEU A 500 -29.12 -8.01 -14.26
N GLY A 501 -30.06 -8.64 -14.96
CA GLY A 501 -30.66 -9.91 -14.57
C GLY A 501 -31.95 -9.79 -13.76
N GLU A 502 -32.46 -8.57 -13.53
CA GLU A 502 -33.75 -8.37 -12.85
C GLU A 502 -34.92 -8.91 -13.70
N LYS A 503 -34.92 -8.61 -15.00
CA LYS A 503 -35.95 -9.01 -15.97
C LYS A 503 -35.30 -9.56 -17.23
N ASP A 504 -36.04 -10.37 -17.99
CA ASP A 504 -35.69 -10.80 -19.35
C ASP A 504 -34.37 -11.58 -19.52
N ILE A 505 -33.83 -12.15 -18.42
CA ILE A 505 -32.64 -13.02 -18.43
C ILE A 505 -32.98 -14.34 -17.74
N SER A 506 -32.85 -15.45 -18.46
CA SER A 506 -33.06 -16.80 -17.93
C SER A 506 -31.98 -17.19 -16.92
N ASP A 507 -32.30 -18.11 -16.01
CA ASP A 507 -31.32 -18.57 -15.01
C ASP A 507 -30.07 -19.20 -15.63
N ALA A 508 -30.21 -19.88 -16.77
CA ALA A 508 -29.07 -20.40 -17.53
C ALA A 508 -28.15 -19.26 -18.01
N MET A 509 -28.73 -18.16 -18.50
CA MET A 509 -27.95 -16.99 -18.92
C MET A 509 -27.34 -16.25 -17.74
N LYS A 510 -28.01 -16.19 -16.58
CA LYS A 510 -27.44 -15.61 -15.35
C LYS A 510 -26.16 -16.32 -14.93
N ARG A 511 -26.12 -17.67 -15.03
CA ARG A 511 -24.91 -18.46 -14.77
C ARG A 511 -23.76 -18.03 -15.69
N SER A 512 -23.99 -17.98 -17.00
CA SER A 512 -22.95 -17.62 -17.97
C SER A 512 -22.47 -16.18 -17.80
N LEU A 513 -23.38 -15.22 -17.60
CA LEU A 513 -23.04 -13.82 -17.39
C LEU A 513 -22.24 -13.62 -16.10
N LEU A 514 -22.63 -14.27 -15.00
CA LEU A 514 -21.91 -14.13 -13.72
C LEU A 514 -20.47 -14.67 -13.82
N ILE A 515 -20.28 -15.83 -14.46
CA ILE A 515 -18.94 -16.39 -14.68
C ILE A 515 -18.11 -15.53 -15.64
N TYR A 516 -18.74 -15.00 -16.70
CA TYR A 516 -18.07 -14.09 -17.61
C TYR A 516 -17.60 -12.82 -16.90
N LEU A 517 -18.47 -12.16 -16.13
CA LEU A 517 -18.13 -10.98 -15.34
C LEU A 517 -17.04 -11.32 -14.31
N ALA A 518 -17.15 -12.44 -13.59
CA ALA A 518 -16.10 -12.89 -12.67
C ALA A 518 -14.73 -12.98 -13.36
N SER A 519 -14.67 -13.49 -14.59
CA SER A 519 -13.41 -13.56 -15.36
C SER A 519 -12.82 -12.20 -15.76
N LYS A 520 -13.59 -11.11 -15.70
CA LYS A 520 -13.12 -9.75 -15.98
C LYS A 520 -12.57 -9.04 -14.75
N TYR A 521 -13.16 -9.29 -13.59
CA TYR A 521 -12.75 -8.70 -12.32
C TYR A 521 -11.65 -9.49 -11.62
N PHE A 522 -11.63 -10.81 -11.79
CA PHE A 522 -10.81 -11.72 -11.00
C PHE A 522 -9.80 -12.46 -11.89
N VAL A 523 -8.56 -12.50 -11.43
CA VAL A 523 -7.47 -13.25 -12.07
C VAL A 523 -6.71 -14.05 -11.02
N GLU A 524 -6.44 -15.32 -11.31
CA GLU A 524 -5.45 -16.08 -10.57
C GLU A 524 -4.06 -15.87 -11.20
N ALA A 525 -3.08 -15.50 -10.36
CA ALA A 525 -1.68 -15.39 -10.72
C ALA A 525 -0.85 -16.47 -10.00
N GLN A 526 0.13 -17.03 -10.71
CA GLN A 526 1.03 -18.02 -10.12
C GLN A 526 1.95 -17.35 -9.08
N GLY A 527 2.20 -18.03 -7.96
CA GLY A 527 3.14 -17.59 -6.94
C GLY A 527 2.65 -17.77 -5.50
N SER A 528 3.57 -17.57 -4.56
CA SER A 528 3.27 -17.44 -3.12
C SER A 528 2.95 -15.98 -2.76
N HIS A 529 2.54 -15.72 -1.52
CA HIS A 529 2.10 -14.39 -1.09
C HIS A 529 3.17 -13.30 -1.29
N CYS A 530 4.42 -13.60 -0.94
CA CYS A 530 5.54 -12.66 -0.99
C CYS A 530 6.35 -12.72 -2.29
N SER A 531 5.94 -13.56 -3.26
CA SER A 531 6.62 -13.61 -4.56
C SER A 531 6.25 -12.38 -5.41
N PRO A 532 7.22 -11.78 -6.13
CA PRO A 532 6.92 -10.67 -7.04
C PRO A 532 5.77 -11.01 -7.98
N LEU A 533 4.89 -10.03 -8.27
CA LEU A 533 3.85 -10.21 -9.28
C LEU A 533 4.50 -10.32 -10.65
N GLU A 534 4.14 -11.35 -11.41
CA GLU A 534 4.56 -11.45 -12.81
C GLU A 534 4.01 -10.26 -13.59
N GLU A 535 4.87 -9.62 -14.39
CA GLU A 535 4.57 -8.43 -15.18
C GLU A 535 3.28 -8.59 -16.03
N ARG A 536 3.09 -9.75 -16.67
CA ARG A 536 1.89 -10.08 -17.45
C ARG A 536 0.56 -10.05 -16.67
N CYS A 537 0.61 -10.16 -15.34
CA CYS A 537 -0.57 -10.12 -14.47
C CYS A 537 -0.95 -8.69 -14.08
N PHE A 538 0.02 -7.77 -14.14
CA PHE A 538 -0.16 -6.33 -13.92
C PHE A 538 -0.70 -5.66 -15.18
N GLN A 539 -2.03 -5.70 -15.33
CA GLN A 539 -2.75 -5.13 -16.47
C GLN A 539 -3.78 -4.13 -15.97
N ASP A 540 -4.16 -3.21 -16.85
CA ASP A 540 -5.26 -2.30 -16.59
C ASP A 540 -6.54 -3.07 -16.18
N PRO A 541 -7.27 -2.57 -15.17
CA PRO A 541 -8.54 -3.15 -14.78
C PRO A 541 -9.60 -3.00 -15.88
N TRP A 542 -10.46 -4.01 -15.99
CA TRP A 542 -11.59 -3.97 -16.92
C TRP A 542 -12.66 -2.99 -16.45
N SER A 543 -13.31 -2.31 -17.39
CA SER A 543 -14.41 -1.38 -17.14
C SER A 543 -15.63 -1.71 -17.98
N GLU A 544 -16.81 -1.57 -17.38
CA GLU A 544 -18.11 -1.67 -18.07
C GLU A 544 -18.25 -0.61 -19.16
N SER A 545 -17.63 0.56 -18.99
CA SER A 545 -17.63 1.63 -19.98
C SER A 545 -17.03 1.17 -21.33
N LEU A 546 -16.11 0.20 -21.33
CA LEU A 546 -15.55 -0.40 -22.55
C LEU A 546 -16.58 -1.22 -23.32
N VAL A 547 -17.58 -1.78 -22.64
CA VAL A 547 -18.70 -2.48 -23.29
C VAL A 547 -19.57 -1.47 -24.04
N LEU A 548 -19.71 -0.27 -23.49
CA LEU A 548 -20.54 0.81 -24.03
C LEU A 548 -19.85 1.55 -25.19
N SER A 549 -18.53 1.75 -25.12
CA SER A 549 -17.73 2.48 -26.12
C SER A 549 -17.46 1.70 -27.40
N ARG A 550 -17.54 0.35 -27.37
CA ARG A 550 -17.31 -0.53 -28.53
C ARG A 550 -18.30 -0.39 -29.70
N SER A 551 -19.17 0.63 -29.71
CA SER A 551 -19.99 0.98 -30.89
C SER A 551 -19.44 2.10 -31.77
N GLN A 552 -18.22 2.60 -31.54
CA GLN A 552 -17.63 3.63 -32.42
C GLN A 552 -16.37 3.24 -33.20
N THR A 553 -15.80 2.05 -33.04
CA THR A 553 -14.67 1.63 -33.87
C THR A 553 -14.66 0.12 -34.11
N VAL A 554 -15.09 -0.26 -35.32
CA VAL A 554 -14.62 -1.48 -35.96
C VAL A 554 -13.13 -1.27 -36.26
N SER A 555 -12.26 -1.95 -35.52
CA SER A 555 -10.97 -2.41 -36.05
C SER A 555 -10.52 -3.62 -35.24
N LEU A 556 -10.66 -4.78 -35.86
CA LEU A 556 -10.00 -6.03 -35.48
C LEU A 556 -8.49 -5.81 -35.52
N ALA A 557 -7.88 -5.61 -34.36
CA ALA A 557 -6.45 -5.82 -34.13
C ALA A 557 -6.23 -5.78 -32.63
N LEU A 558 -6.29 -6.94 -31.96
CA LEU A 558 -5.64 -7.19 -30.65
C LEU A 558 -5.81 -8.64 -30.14
N GLU A 559 -6.36 -9.56 -30.95
CA GLU A 559 -6.29 -11.00 -30.70
C GLU A 559 -5.64 -11.69 -31.89
N GLU A 560 -4.33 -11.52 -32.05
CA GLU A 560 -3.45 -12.46 -32.78
C GLU A 560 -1.98 -12.05 -32.59
N LYS A 561 -1.37 -12.57 -31.53
CA LYS A 561 0.07 -12.86 -31.45
C LYS A 561 0.23 -14.08 -30.55
N GLU A 562 -0.17 -15.23 -31.06
CA GLU A 562 0.49 -16.49 -30.71
C GLU A 562 1.60 -16.71 -31.73
N ASP A 563 2.79 -17.02 -31.21
CA ASP A 563 4.01 -17.27 -31.95
C ASP A 563 3.83 -18.36 -33.01
N ILE A 564 4.04 -18.01 -34.28
CA ILE A 564 4.47 -18.95 -35.32
C ILE A 564 5.88 -18.55 -35.70
N SER A 565 6.87 -19.15 -35.03
CA SER A 565 8.25 -19.17 -35.51
C SER A 565 8.36 -20.19 -36.64
N SER A 566 8.27 -19.71 -37.88
CA SER A 566 8.63 -20.49 -39.07
C SER A 566 10.13 -20.35 -39.34
N ASP A 567 10.91 -21.37 -38.99
CA ASP A 567 12.23 -21.56 -39.61
C ASP A 567 12.00 -22.16 -41.01
N ARG A 568 12.49 -21.43 -42.01
CA ARG A 568 12.62 -21.87 -43.39
C ARG A 568 13.90 -22.69 -43.51
N GLU A 569 13.78 -23.97 -43.83
CA GLU A 569 14.81 -24.66 -44.62
C GLU A 569 14.15 -25.28 -45.86
N GLU A 570 14.70 -24.90 -47.01
CA GLU A 570 14.37 -25.45 -48.33
C GLU A 570 14.78 -26.92 -48.41
N GLY A 571 13.88 -27.78 -48.89
CA GLY A 571 14.18 -29.17 -49.21
C GLY A 571 13.16 -29.74 -50.18
N ASN A 572 13.48 -29.72 -51.46
CA ASN A 572 12.75 -30.39 -52.54
C ASN A 572 12.55 -31.89 -52.26
N GLY A 573 11.35 -32.41 -52.52
CA GLY A 573 11.12 -33.86 -52.52
C GLY A 573 9.67 -34.23 -52.78
N TRP A 574 9.41 -34.80 -53.94
CA TRP A 574 8.11 -35.28 -54.42
C TRP A 574 7.59 -36.52 -53.66
N GLU A 575 6.27 -36.75 -53.77
CA GLU A 575 5.52 -38.03 -53.73
C GLU A 575 4.77 -38.53 -52.46
N LYS A 576 3.47 -38.83 -52.74
CA LYS A 576 2.53 -39.86 -52.19
C LYS A 576 1.89 -39.56 -50.83
N VAL A 577 0.56 -39.35 -50.71
CA VAL A 577 -0.60 -40.25 -50.98
C VAL A 577 -0.48 -41.59 -50.25
N ALA A 578 -1.06 -41.64 -49.05
CA ALA A 578 -1.83 -42.75 -48.49
C ALA A 578 -2.65 -42.21 -47.30
#